data_AF-A0A9J7ETE6-F1
#
_entry.id   AF-A0A9J7ETE6-F1
#
_cell.length_a   1.000
_cell.length_b   1.000
_cell.length_c   1.000
_cell.angle_alpha   90.00
_cell.angle_beta   90.00
_cell.angle_gamma   90.00
#
_symmetry.space_group_name_H-M   'P 1'
#
loop_
_entity.id
_entity.type
_entity.pdbx_description
1 polymer ?
#
loop_
_entity_poly.entity_id
_entity_poly.type
_entity_poly.pdbx_seq_one_letter_code
_entity_poly.pdbx_strand_id
1 'polypeptide(L)'
;MTYNRTENIGKSTSQGQHDKLTHLIQSCKYPQFKHKLPNNGNGSNTVVNLSSKQLSADAVNVLTRGLNYAPAPRKLPVEDIITNVENTIFRNRIPRSDAECLRQDVSSLLRKSSPPKSNIPVKEMSALRDLRNDSDILVLPADKGNATVVVDTEAYEQKITHMLSDTTVYKQVSYDPTARVTTKTIKLLQSLSDKELVARLRPQNPTPPKIYGLPKIHKPNWPLRPIVSQIDAPTYNLSRHLATILQPFTGKTNTFVKDSRHFVALLEDVRLQDTDIMISFDITSLFTNVPVDETISIITNILKDTDLPTGYIACVNHCLTTGYFLWRGEYYLQVNGVAMGSPLAPVVANIYMEWFEGQALASAPVRPRHWWRYVDDVFAIVNREHVAEFVGHLNSVHGSIQFTTEEEREGMLPFLDVLILKAEFKVIFSLIGPE
;
A
#
# COMPACT_ATOMS: atom_id res chain seq x y z
N MET A 1 -69.78 1.75 -14.72
CA MET A 1 -68.40 2.15 -14.37
C MET A 1 -67.69 0.95 -13.79
N THR A 2 -66.74 0.38 -14.52
CA THR A 2 -65.69 -0.50 -13.98
C THR A 2 -64.59 -0.56 -15.05
N TYR A 3 -63.48 0.11 -14.77
CA TYR A 3 -62.33 0.25 -15.67
C TYR A 3 -61.30 -0.82 -15.31
N ASN A 4 -61.01 -1.72 -16.25
CA ASN A 4 -60.00 -2.78 -16.11
C ASN A 4 -58.59 -2.19 -16.13
N ARG A 5 -57.77 -2.51 -15.12
CA ARG A 5 -56.39 -2.01 -14.95
C ARG A 5 -55.39 -3.14 -14.69
N THR A 6 -55.44 -4.20 -15.48
CA THR A 6 -54.58 -5.39 -15.31
C THR A 6 -53.71 -5.77 -16.50
N GLU A 7 -53.71 -5.04 -17.61
CA GLU A 7 -52.94 -5.45 -18.81
C GLU A 7 -51.62 -4.70 -19.06
N ASN A 8 -51.22 -3.73 -18.23
CA ASN A 8 -50.05 -2.87 -18.54
C ASN A 8 -48.87 -2.90 -17.55
N ILE A 9 -48.80 -3.88 -16.64
CA ILE A 9 -47.70 -3.95 -15.64
C ILE A 9 -46.72 -5.12 -15.91
N GLY A 10 -47.04 -6.04 -16.82
CA GLY A 10 -46.21 -7.22 -17.09
C GLY A 10 -45.20 -7.11 -18.25
N LYS A 11 -45.27 -6.06 -19.08
CA LYS A 11 -44.39 -5.90 -20.27
C LYS A 11 -43.32 -4.81 -20.14
N SER A 12 -43.46 -3.84 -19.23
CA SER A 12 -42.51 -2.73 -19.09
C SER A 12 -41.32 -3.04 -18.20
N THR A 13 -41.48 -3.95 -17.23
CA THR A 13 -40.42 -4.37 -16.30
C THR A 13 -39.46 -5.39 -16.91
N SER A 14 -39.95 -6.30 -17.76
CA SER A 14 -39.11 -7.27 -18.48
C SER A 14 -38.28 -6.61 -19.57
N GLN A 15 -38.85 -5.66 -20.33
CA GLN A 15 -38.14 -4.89 -21.34
C GLN A 15 -37.06 -4.00 -20.69
N GLY A 16 -37.39 -3.28 -19.60
CA GLY A 16 -36.42 -2.42 -18.91
C GLY A 16 -35.28 -3.18 -18.21
N GLN A 17 -35.50 -4.41 -17.77
CA GLN A 17 -34.45 -5.30 -17.25
C GLN A 17 -33.62 -5.93 -18.38
N HIS A 18 -34.25 -6.28 -19.51
CA HIS A 18 -33.57 -6.76 -20.71
C HIS A 18 -32.69 -5.66 -21.33
N ASP A 19 -33.15 -4.42 -21.34
CA ASP A 19 -32.41 -3.25 -21.83
C ASP A 19 -31.26 -2.89 -20.88
N LYS A 20 -31.46 -3.01 -19.55
CA LYS A 20 -30.36 -2.86 -18.56
C LYS A 20 -29.32 -3.97 -18.68
N LEU A 21 -29.74 -5.22 -18.88
CA LEU A 21 -28.83 -6.35 -19.09
C LEU A 21 -28.10 -6.23 -20.44
N THR A 22 -28.78 -5.80 -21.50
CA THR A 22 -28.20 -5.56 -22.82
C THR A 22 -27.24 -4.37 -22.79
N HIS A 23 -27.56 -3.31 -22.05
CA HIS A 23 -26.66 -2.17 -21.81
C HIS A 23 -25.47 -2.57 -20.95
N LEU A 24 -25.63 -3.48 -19.98
CA LEU A 24 -24.53 -4.08 -19.21
C LEU A 24 -23.66 -5.00 -20.06
N ILE A 25 -24.23 -5.76 -21.01
CA ILE A 25 -23.48 -6.60 -21.94
C ILE A 25 -22.76 -5.75 -22.99
N GLN A 26 -23.37 -4.64 -23.45
CA GLN A 26 -22.76 -3.69 -24.37
C GLN A 26 -21.73 -2.77 -23.69
N SER A 27 -21.89 -2.46 -22.40
CA SER A 27 -20.90 -1.71 -21.60
C SER A 27 -19.78 -2.61 -21.06
N CYS A 28 -20.05 -3.91 -20.87
CA CYS A 28 -19.06 -4.98 -20.77
C CYS A 28 -18.46 -5.29 -22.16
N LYS A 29 -18.00 -4.26 -22.88
CA LYS A 29 -16.82 -4.46 -23.72
C LYS A 29 -15.68 -4.72 -22.75
N TYR A 30 -15.46 -5.99 -22.38
CA TYR A 30 -14.11 -6.42 -22.07
C TYR A 30 -13.26 -5.83 -23.21
N PRO A 31 -12.29 -4.95 -22.92
CA PRO A 31 -11.29 -4.66 -23.91
C PRO A 31 -10.77 -6.04 -24.29
N GLN A 32 -10.91 -6.43 -25.55
CA GLN A 32 -10.03 -7.45 -26.07
C GLN A 32 -8.64 -6.83 -25.97
N PHE A 33 -8.03 -6.93 -24.78
CA PHE A 33 -6.60 -6.86 -24.66
C PHE A 33 -6.12 -8.04 -25.49
N LYS A 34 -5.90 -7.78 -26.78
CA LYS A 34 -4.78 -8.40 -27.46
C LYS A 34 -3.62 -8.10 -26.54
N HIS A 35 -3.27 -9.05 -25.68
CA HIS A 35 -1.95 -9.10 -25.12
C HIS A 35 -1.04 -9.06 -26.35
N LYS A 36 -0.52 -7.86 -26.65
CA LYS A 36 0.80 -7.82 -27.27
C LYS A 36 1.65 -8.57 -26.26
N LEU A 37 2.08 -9.78 -26.64
CA LEU A 37 3.28 -10.36 -26.07
C LEU A 37 4.29 -9.20 -25.97
N PRO A 38 4.87 -8.92 -24.80
CA PRO A 38 5.88 -7.89 -24.70
C PRO A 38 6.88 -8.16 -25.81
N ASN A 39 7.14 -7.14 -26.64
CA ASN A 39 8.27 -7.18 -27.54
C ASN A 39 9.48 -7.60 -26.71
N ASN A 40 10.27 -8.55 -27.22
CA ASN A 40 11.60 -8.88 -26.72
C ASN A 40 12.52 -7.64 -26.81
N GLY A 41 12.28 -6.66 -25.96
CA GLY A 41 13.22 -5.60 -25.65
C GLY A 41 14.09 -6.09 -24.50
N ASN A 42 15.40 -6.22 -24.77
CA ASN A 42 16.50 -6.52 -23.86
C ASN A 42 16.10 -6.67 -22.38
N GLY A 43 15.71 -7.88 -21.98
CA GLY A 43 15.46 -8.23 -20.60
C GLY A 43 16.79 -8.41 -19.86
N SER A 44 17.13 -7.45 -19.00
CA SER A 44 18.27 -7.61 -18.09
C SER A 44 17.90 -7.60 -16.60
N ASN A 45 16.72 -7.11 -16.17
CA ASN A 45 16.47 -6.88 -14.73
C ASN A 45 15.14 -7.41 -14.16
N THR A 46 14.35 -8.23 -14.88
CA THR A 46 13.05 -8.70 -14.37
C THR A 46 13.16 -9.81 -13.32
N VAL A 47 14.24 -10.61 -13.34
CA VAL A 47 14.50 -11.66 -12.36
C VAL A 47 15.89 -11.46 -11.77
N VAL A 48 15.97 -11.37 -10.45
CA VAL A 48 17.23 -11.19 -9.73
C VAL A 48 17.44 -12.40 -8.83
N ASN A 49 18.42 -13.23 -9.16
CA ASN A 49 18.79 -14.36 -8.33
C ASN A 49 19.91 -13.95 -7.37
N LEU A 50 19.58 -13.82 -6.09
CA LEU A 50 20.51 -13.58 -4.98
C LEU A 50 20.75 -14.85 -4.16
N SER A 51 20.12 -15.98 -4.52
CA SER A 51 20.32 -17.25 -3.83
C SER A 51 21.62 -17.93 -4.25
N SER A 52 22.09 -18.84 -3.40
CA SER A 52 23.22 -19.72 -3.68
C SER A 52 22.96 -20.73 -4.80
N LYS A 53 21.69 -20.97 -5.17
CA LYS A 53 21.28 -21.97 -6.17
C LYS A 53 21.25 -21.38 -7.57
N GLN A 54 21.68 -22.18 -8.55
CA GLN A 54 21.49 -21.84 -9.97
C GLN A 54 20.06 -22.18 -10.42
N LEU A 55 19.39 -21.20 -11.02
CA LEU A 55 18.06 -21.39 -11.61
C LEU A 55 18.17 -22.00 -12.99
N SER A 56 17.29 -22.95 -13.31
CA SER A 56 17.16 -23.47 -14.67
C SER A 56 16.64 -22.41 -15.63
N ALA A 57 16.93 -22.54 -16.92
CA ALA A 57 16.41 -21.62 -17.94
C ALA A 57 14.87 -21.56 -17.95
N ASP A 58 14.21 -22.71 -17.74
CA ASP A 58 12.74 -22.77 -17.64
C ASP A 58 12.22 -22.03 -16.40
N ALA A 59 12.93 -22.09 -15.26
CA ALA A 59 12.60 -21.35 -14.05
C ALA A 59 12.76 -19.83 -14.27
N VAL A 60 13.86 -19.39 -14.90
CA VAL A 60 14.05 -17.97 -15.22
C VAL A 60 12.94 -17.48 -16.15
N ASN A 61 12.66 -18.20 -17.24
CA ASN A 61 11.64 -17.83 -18.23
C ASN A 61 10.25 -17.64 -17.62
N VAL A 62 9.85 -18.50 -16.68
CA VAL A 62 8.54 -18.37 -16.03
C VAL A 62 8.51 -17.22 -15.02
N LEU A 63 9.59 -17.00 -14.28
CA LEU A 63 9.70 -15.88 -13.32
C LEU A 63 9.77 -14.52 -14.00
N THR A 64 10.32 -14.44 -15.22
CA THR A 64 10.34 -13.22 -16.05
C THR A 64 8.93 -12.75 -16.43
N ARG A 65 7.92 -13.63 -16.42
CA ARG A 65 6.52 -13.24 -16.64
C ARG A 65 5.94 -12.42 -15.49
N GLY A 66 6.64 -12.36 -14.36
CA GLY A 66 6.27 -11.60 -13.16
C GLY A 66 5.25 -12.31 -12.28
N LEU A 67 5.13 -11.85 -11.04
CA LEU A 67 4.27 -12.48 -10.02
C LEU A 67 2.76 -12.30 -10.28
N ASN A 68 2.39 -11.38 -11.17
CA ASN A 68 1.01 -11.19 -11.62
C ASN A 68 0.58 -12.19 -12.72
N TYR A 69 1.52 -12.98 -13.26
CA TYR A 69 1.19 -14.01 -14.23
C TYR A 69 0.50 -15.19 -13.55
N ALA A 70 -0.75 -15.46 -13.94
CA ALA A 70 -1.54 -16.57 -13.41
C ALA A 70 -1.51 -17.78 -14.37
N PRO A 71 -0.93 -18.92 -13.95
CA PRO A 71 -1.07 -20.17 -14.70
C PRO A 71 -2.54 -20.59 -14.79
N ALA A 72 -2.94 -21.08 -15.96
CA ALA A 72 -4.30 -21.55 -16.20
C ALA A 72 -4.66 -22.70 -15.23
N PRO A 73 -5.78 -22.60 -14.50
CA PRO A 73 -6.14 -23.61 -13.51
C PRO A 73 -6.51 -24.94 -14.19
N ARG A 74 -6.09 -26.05 -13.58
CA ARG A 74 -6.41 -27.42 -14.08
C ARG A 74 -7.85 -27.84 -13.77
N LYS A 75 -8.46 -27.23 -12.75
CA LYS A 75 -9.83 -27.47 -12.31
C LYS A 75 -10.49 -26.12 -12.09
N LEU A 76 -11.78 -26.03 -12.41
CA LEU A 76 -12.54 -24.83 -12.08
C LEU A 76 -12.67 -24.71 -10.55
N PRO A 77 -12.44 -23.53 -9.97
CA PRO A 77 -12.59 -23.29 -8.53
C PRO A 77 -14.09 -23.16 -8.18
N VAL A 78 -14.81 -24.27 -8.28
CA VAL A 78 -16.27 -24.32 -8.12
C VAL A 78 -16.69 -23.82 -6.73
N GLU A 79 -16.00 -24.24 -5.68
CA GLU A 79 -16.28 -23.86 -4.30
C GLU A 79 -16.12 -22.37 -4.06
N ASP A 80 -15.04 -21.77 -4.57
CA ASP A 80 -14.80 -20.33 -4.45
C ASP A 80 -15.87 -19.53 -5.20
N ILE A 81 -16.25 -19.96 -6.40
CA ILE A 81 -17.29 -19.31 -7.19
C ILE A 81 -18.63 -19.37 -6.44
N ILE A 82 -19.03 -20.54 -5.94
CA ILE A 82 -20.28 -20.71 -5.18
C ILE A 82 -20.27 -19.86 -3.91
N THR A 83 -19.17 -19.92 -3.14
CA THR A 83 -19.05 -19.17 -1.89
C THR A 83 -19.14 -17.66 -2.13
N ASN A 84 -18.48 -17.14 -3.17
CA ASN A 84 -18.56 -15.73 -3.53
C ASN A 84 -19.95 -15.32 -4.01
N VAL A 85 -20.64 -16.17 -4.77
CA VAL A 85 -22.03 -15.93 -5.20
C VAL A 85 -22.96 -15.88 -3.99
N GLU A 86 -22.90 -16.86 -3.08
CA GLU A 86 -23.73 -16.87 -1.87
C GLU A 86 -23.45 -15.67 -0.97
N ASN A 87 -22.18 -15.30 -0.80
CA ASN A 87 -21.80 -14.11 -0.04
C ASN A 87 -22.37 -12.84 -0.68
N THR A 88 -22.39 -12.77 -2.03
CA THR A 88 -22.97 -11.65 -2.77
C THR A 88 -24.50 -11.58 -2.61
N ILE A 89 -25.19 -12.73 -2.67
CA ILE A 89 -26.62 -12.85 -2.41
C ILE A 89 -26.95 -12.32 -1.01
N PHE A 90 -26.20 -12.80 0.00
CA PHE A 90 -26.40 -12.44 1.40
C PHE A 90 -26.14 -10.94 1.63
N ARG A 91 -25.00 -10.42 1.18
CA ARG A 91 -24.59 -9.03 1.42
C ARG A 91 -25.52 -8.01 0.76
N ASN A 92 -26.00 -8.32 -0.45
CA ASN A 92 -26.88 -7.42 -1.20
C ASN A 92 -28.36 -7.63 -0.89
N ARG A 93 -28.70 -8.54 0.05
CA ARG A 93 -30.08 -8.88 0.43
C ARG A 93 -30.96 -9.19 -0.80
N ILE A 94 -30.41 -9.97 -1.73
CA ILE A 94 -31.12 -10.31 -2.97
C ILE A 94 -32.42 -11.06 -2.62
N PRO A 95 -33.57 -10.70 -3.22
CA PRO A 95 -34.84 -11.39 -2.99
C PRO A 95 -34.72 -12.90 -3.23
N ARG A 96 -35.47 -13.69 -2.45
CA ARG A 96 -35.35 -15.15 -2.46
C ARG A 96 -35.57 -15.77 -3.85
N SER A 97 -36.50 -15.24 -4.63
CA SER A 97 -36.76 -15.67 -6.01
C SER A 97 -35.52 -15.50 -6.89
N ASP A 98 -34.95 -14.30 -6.86
CA ASP A 98 -33.86 -13.90 -7.74
C ASP A 98 -32.56 -14.58 -7.32
N ALA A 99 -32.36 -14.77 -6.02
CA ALA A 99 -31.27 -15.56 -5.47
C ALA A 99 -31.31 -17.01 -5.96
N GLU A 100 -32.51 -17.62 -5.99
CA GLU A 100 -32.67 -19.00 -6.46
C GLU A 100 -32.44 -19.12 -7.98
N CYS A 101 -32.93 -18.16 -8.77
CA CYS A 101 -32.61 -18.07 -10.20
C CYS A 101 -31.09 -17.96 -10.41
N LEU A 102 -30.42 -17.08 -9.68
CA LEU A 102 -28.96 -16.92 -9.77
C LEU A 102 -28.21 -18.20 -9.43
N ARG A 103 -28.62 -18.92 -8.37
CA ARG A 103 -28.05 -20.23 -8.01
C ARG A 103 -28.21 -21.24 -9.14
N GLN A 104 -29.40 -21.32 -9.74
CA GLN A 104 -29.67 -22.23 -10.85
C GLN A 104 -28.83 -21.91 -12.08
N ASP A 105 -28.72 -20.63 -12.43
CA ASP A 105 -27.91 -20.16 -13.57
C ASP A 105 -26.43 -20.48 -13.36
N VAL A 106 -25.88 -20.11 -12.18
CA VAL A 106 -24.48 -20.39 -11.83
C VAL A 106 -24.21 -21.89 -11.81
N SER A 107 -25.09 -22.69 -11.21
CA SER A 107 -24.97 -24.15 -11.17
C SER A 107 -24.98 -24.75 -12.58
N SER A 108 -25.83 -24.23 -13.46
CA SER A 108 -25.93 -24.66 -14.86
C SER A 108 -24.69 -24.28 -15.68
N LEU A 109 -24.16 -23.07 -15.48
CA LEU A 109 -22.93 -22.59 -16.11
C LEU A 109 -21.72 -23.41 -15.64
N LEU A 110 -21.58 -23.64 -14.33
CA LEU A 110 -20.47 -24.41 -13.77
C LEU A 110 -20.46 -25.86 -14.27
N ARG A 111 -21.63 -26.49 -14.42
CA ARG A 111 -21.75 -27.83 -15.01
C ARG A 111 -21.34 -27.90 -16.48
N LYS A 112 -21.58 -26.84 -17.24
CA LYS A 112 -21.26 -26.77 -18.68
C LYS A 112 -19.82 -26.28 -18.94
N SER A 113 -19.18 -25.66 -17.95
CA SER A 113 -17.88 -25.04 -18.11
C SER A 113 -16.75 -26.06 -18.03
N SER A 114 -15.79 -25.96 -18.95
CA SER A 114 -14.53 -26.70 -18.90
C SER A 114 -13.39 -25.79 -18.44
N PRO A 115 -12.33 -26.33 -17.81
CA PRO A 115 -11.13 -25.55 -17.51
C PRO A 115 -10.53 -24.89 -18.77
N PRO A 116 -9.93 -23.70 -18.65
CA PRO A 116 -9.26 -23.05 -19.77
C PRO A 116 -8.06 -23.88 -20.26
N LYS A 117 -7.66 -23.66 -21.52
CA LYS A 117 -6.44 -24.28 -22.08
C LYS A 117 -5.21 -23.83 -21.30
N SER A 118 -4.22 -24.72 -21.15
CA SER A 118 -2.96 -24.38 -20.50
C SER A 118 -2.29 -23.23 -21.23
N ASN A 119 -1.89 -22.19 -20.48
CA ASN A 119 -1.15 -21.04 -20.98
C ASN A 119 0.37 -21.15 -20.70
N ILE A 120 0.83 -22.29 -20.19
CA ILE A 120 2.22 -22.53 -19.77
C ILE A 120 2.73 -23.89 -20.26
N PRO A 121 3.97 -23.97 -20.78
CA PRO A 121 4.63 -25.22 -21.15
C PRO A 121 4.80 -26.18 -19.97
N VAL A 122 4.86 -27.49 -20.27
CA VAL A 122 5.03 -28.53 -19.24
C VAL A 122 6.35 -28.40 -18.48
N LYS A 123 7.44 -28.00 -19.17
CA LYS A 123 8.76 -27.82 -18.55
C LYS A 123 8.77 -26.67 -17.54
N GLU A 124 8.24 -25.51 -17.91
CA GLU A 124 8.09 -24.36 -17.01
C GLU A 124 7.15 -24.67 -15.83
N MET A 125 6.08 -25.43 -16.06
CA MET A 125 5.20 -25.90 -14.99
C MET A 125 5.91 -26.87 -14.04
N SER A 126 6.84 -27.69 -14.54
CA SER A 126 7.71 -28.51 -13.69
C SER A 126 8.65 -27.62 -12.88
N ALA A 127 9.33 -26.67 -13.52
CA ALA A 127 10.23 -25.74 -12.85
C ALA A 127 9.52 -24.94 -11.74
N LEU A 128 8.28 -24.48 -11.95
CA LEU A 128 7.48 -23.84 -10.89
C LEU A 128 7.21 -24.76 -9.69
N ARG A 129 7.00 -26.06 -9.93
CA ARG A 129 6.80 -27.03 -8.84
C ARG A 129 8.10 -27.27 -8.10
N ASP A 130 9.20 -27.37 -8.83
CA ASP A 130 10.53 -27.56 -8.25
C ASP A 130 10.87 -26.36 -7.35
N LEU A 131 10.67 -25.13 -7.84
CA LEU A 131 10.82 -23.90 -7.06
C LEU A 131 9.91 -23.87 -5.83
N ARG A 132 8.65 -24.30 -5.95
CA ARG A 132 7.69 -24.32 -4.83
C ARG A 132 8.06 -25.33 -3.75
N ASN A 133 8.64 -26.46 -4.15
CA ASN A 133 8.97 -27.56 -3.25
C ASN A 133 10.35 -27.40 -2.61
N ASP A 134 11.19 -26.51 -3.15
CA ASP A 134 12.49 -26.19 -2.58
C ASP A 134 12.33 -25.29 -1.36
N SER A 135 12.63 -25.84 -0.17
CA SER A 135 12.54 -25.11 1.10
C SER A 135 13.69 -24.13 1.34
N ASP A 136 14.79 -24.26 0.59
CA ASP A 136 16.00 -23.48 0.83
C ASP A 136 15.98 -22.16 0.09
N ILE A 137 14.99 -21.93 -0.78
CA ILE A 137 14.83 -20.69 -1.52
C ILE A 137 13.46 -20.05 -1.28
N LEU A 138 13.42 -18.72 -1.38
CA LEU A 138 12.21 -17.92 -1.37
C LEU A 138 12.13 -17.09 -2.64
N VAL A 139 10.93 -17.05 -3.23
CA VAL A 139 10.61 -16.20 -4.37
C VAL A 139 9.73 -15.04 -3.89
N LEU A 140 10.23 -13.82 -4.01
CA LEU A 140 9.62 -12.61 -3.44
C LEU A 140 9.57 -11.47 -4.48
N PRO A 141 8.59 -10.55 -4.39
CA PRO A 141 8.66 -9.29 -5.12
C PRO A 141 9.80 -8.41 -4.58
N ALA A 142 10.46 -7.67 -5.47
CA ALA A 142 11.36 -6.60 -5.07
C ALA A 142 10.60 -5.44 -4.40
N ASP A 143 11.32 -4.66 -3.59
CA ASP A 143 10.78 -3.48 -2.92
C ASP A 143 10.47 -2.31 -3.87
N LYS A 144 11.30 -2.15 -4.90
CA LYS A 144 11.15 -1.18 -5.98
C LYS A 144 11.27 -1.92 -7.32
N GLY A 145 10.46 -1.50 -8.28
CA GLY A 145 10.35 -2.17 -9.59
C GLY A 145 9.50 -3.44 -9.53
N ASN A 146 9.16 -3.97 -10.71
CA ASN A 146 8.34 -5.19 -10.86
C ASN A 146 9.22 -6.46 -10.99
N ALA A 147 10.37 -6.47 -10.31
CA ALA A 147 11.33 -7.57 -10.39
C ALA A 147 10.96 -8.71 -9.44
N THR A 148 11.17 -9.94 -9.89
CA THR A 148 11.05 -11.16 -9.08
C THR A 148 12.42 -11.49 -8.50
N VAL A 149 12.53 -11.61 -7.18
CA VAL A 149 13.78 -11.88 -6.48
C VAL A 149 13.76 -13.30 -5.92
N VAL A 150 14.84 -14.05 -6.15
CA VAL A 150 15.06 -15.36 -5.54
C VAL A 150 16.20 -15.24 -4.52
N VAL A 151 15.97 -15.65 -3.29
CA VAL A 151 16.93 -15.56 -2.17
C VAL A 151 17.01 -16.89 -1.42
N ASP A 152 18.12 -17.15 -0.72
CA ASP A 152 18.17 -18.27 0.22
C ASP A 152 17.24 -18.00 1.42
N THR A 153 16.45 -19.01 1.81
CA THR A 153 15.51 -18.94 2.94
C THR A 153 16.22 -18.56 4.22
N GLU A 154 17.38 -19.16 4.49
CA GLU A 154 18.16 -18.89 5.70
C GLU A 154 18.64 -17.43 5.77
N ALA A 155 19.22 -16.92 4.67
CA ALA A 155 19.71 -15.54 4.63
C ALA A 155 18.58 -14.51 4.83
N TYR A 156 17.40 -14.80 4.27
CA TYR A 156 16.21 -13.98 4.47
C TYR A 156 15.73 -14.03 5.93
N GLU A 157 15.64 -15.22 6.54
CA GLU A 157 15.23 -15.39 7.92
C GLU A 157 16.18 -14.70 8.91
N GLN A 158 17.49 -14.80 8.69
CA GLN A 158 18.50 -14.12 9.49
C GLN A 158 18.33 -12.60 9.45
N LYS A 159 18.04 -12.02 8.28
CA LYS A 159 17.81 -10.57 8.14
C LYS A 159 16.55 -10.09 8.85
N ILE A 160 15.45 -10.83 8.75
CA ILE A 160 14.23 -10.51 9.51
C ILE A 160 14.52 -10.62 11.01
N THR A 161 15.15 -11.70 11.45
CA THR A 161 15.47 -11.93 12.88
C THR A 161 16.39 -10.84 13.43
N HIS A 162 17.41 -10.44 12.66
CA HIS A 162 18.29 -9.32 13.02
C HIS A 162 17.51 -8.02 13.17
N MET A 163 16.58 -7.72 12.25
CA MET A 163 15.71 -6.54 12.36
C MET A 163 14.81 -6.59 13.60
N LEU A 164 14.26 -7.77 13.92
CA LEU A 164 13.42 -7.97 15.11
C LEU A 164 14.19 -7.95 16.43
N SER A 165 15.52 -8.03 16.38
CA SER A 165 16.38 -7.92 17.56
C SER A 165 16.52 -6.49 18.09
N ASP A 166 16.08 -5.49 17.32
CA ASP A 166 16.04 -4.10 17.77
C ASP A 166 14.95 -3.89 18.83
N THR A 167 15.39 -3.91 20.09
CA THR A 167 14.51 -3.74 21.26
C THR A 167 13.96 -2.32 21.42
N THR A 168 14.44 -1.35 20.65
CA THR A 168 13.90 0.01 20.64
C THR A 168 12.60 0.11 19.84
N VAL A 169 12.42 -0.76 18.85
CA VAL A 169 11.24 -0.80 17.95
C VAL A 169 10.33 -1.98 18.26
N TYR A 170 10.90 -3.15 18.57
CA TYR A 170 10.16 -4.40 18.74
C TYR A 170 10.35 -5.03 20.11
N LYS A 171 9.30 -5.69 20.60
CA LYS A 171 9.33 -6.45 21.85
C LYS A 171 8.67 -7.81 21.67
N GLN A 172 9.46 -8.88 21.78
CA GLN A 172 8.91 -10.25 21.77
C GLN A 172 8.04 -10.49 23.00
N VAL A 173 6.94 -11.23 22.81
CA VAL A 173 6.00 -11.64 23.85
C VAL A 173 5.61 -13.11 23.70
N SER A 174 5.40 -13.78 24.83
CA SER A 174 5.07 -15.21 24.89
C SER A 174 3.57 -15.52 24.75
N TYR A 175 2.74 -14.51 24.50
CA TYR A 175 1.29 -14.64 24.45
C TYR A 175 0.75 -14.06 23.14
N ASP A 176 -0.37 -14.62 22.66
CA ASP A 176 -1.10 -14.10 21.51
C ASP A 176 -1.96 -12.86 21.90
N PRO A 177 -1.68 -11.65 21.38
CA PRO A 177 -2.48 -10.46 21.68
C PRO A 177 -3.84 -10.44 20.99
N THR A 178 -4.10 -11.29 19.99
CA THR A 178 -5.22 -11.19 19.03
C THR A 178 -6.57 -11.08 19.72
N ALA A 179 -6.86 -11.97 20.67
CA ALA A 179 -8.14 -11.97 21.39
C ALA A 179 -8.34 -10.66 22.17
N ARG A 180 -7.30 -10.21 22.89
CA ARG A 180 -7.33 -8.98 23.69
C ARG A 180 -7.56 -7.75 22.82
N VAL A 181 -6.84 -7.64 21.70
CA VAL A 181 -7.00 -6.53 20.74
C VAL A 181 -8.38 -6.57 20.09
N THR A 182 -8.90 -7.75 19.76
CA THR A 182 -10.26 -7.93 19.23
C THR A 182 -11.33 -7.43 20.20
N THR A 183 -11.28 -7.87 21.46
CA THR A 183 -12.23 -7.42 22.49
C THR A 183 -12.18 -5.91 22.68
N LYS A 184 -10.98 -5.32 22.73
CA LYS A 184 -10.83 -3.86 22.86
C LYS A 184 -11.36 -3.12 21.64
N THR A 185 -11.11 -3.63 20.43
CA THR A 185 -11.64 -3.05 19.18
C THR A 185 -13.17 -3.05 19.18
N ILE A 186 -13.81 -4.17 19.52
CA ILE A 186 -15.28 -4.27 19.57
C ILE A 186 -15.88 -3.30 20.60
N LYS A 187 -15.26 -3.19 21.79
CA LYS A 187 -15.71 -2.24 22.83
C LYS A 187 -15.63 -0.79 22.36
N LEU A 188 -14.54 -0.42 21.68
CA LEU A 188 -14.38 0.93 21.15
C LEU A 188 -15.38 1.21 20.02
N LEU A 189 -15.59 0.26 19.11
CA LEU A 189 -16.62 0.40 18.07
C LEU A 189 -18.00 0.68 18.68
N GLN A 190 -18.37 -0.04 19.75
CA GLN A 190 -19.64 0.17 20.45
C GLN A 190 -19.80 1.59 21.02
N SER A 191 -18.70 2.25 21.41
CA SER A 191 -18.74 3.65 21.89
C SER A 191 -19.08 4.67 20.80
N LEU A 192 -18.93 4.32 19.51
CA LEU A 192 -19.28 5.22 18.40
C LEU A 192 -20.80 5.37 18.20
N SER A 193 -21.61 4.54 18.89
CA SER A 193 -23.09 4.59 18.89
C SER A 193 -23.80 4.43 17.53
N ASP A 194 -23.07 4.14 16.46
CA ASP A 194 -23.61 3.85 15.13
C ASP A 194 -23.66 2.33 14.88
N LYS A 195 -24.87 1.75 14.90
CA LYS A 195 -25.05 0.30 14.75
C LYS A 195 -24.64 -0.23 13.38
N GLU A 196 -24.88 0.52 12.31
CA GLU A 196 -24.55 0.07 10.95
C GLU A 196 -23.04 0.12 10.72
N LEU A 197 -22.40 1.19 11.21
CA LEU A 197 -20.94 1.31 11.20
C LEU A 197 -20.29 0.19 12.02
N VAL A 198 -20.78 -0.06 13.23
CA VAL A 198 -20.26 -1.13 14.10
C VAL A 198 -20.37 -2.48 13.40
N ALA A 199 -21.50 -2.80 12.77
CA ALA A 199 -21.68 -4.06 12.05
C ALA A 199 -20.70 -4.22 10.90
N ARG A 200 -20.41 -3.13 10.18
CA ARG A 200 -19.49 -3.10 9.03
C ARG A 200 -18.01 -3.19 9.43
N LEU A 201 -17.62 -2.54 10.53
CA LEU A 201 -16.22 -2.49 10.99
C LEU A 201 -15.83 -3.66 11.89
N ARG A 202 -16.80 -4.40 12.43
CA ARG A 202 -16.55 -5.50 13.34
C ARG A 202 -15.62 -6.54 12.70
N PRO A 203 -14.50 -6.91 13.34
CA PRO A 203 -13.63 -7.98 12.83
C PRO A 203 -14.39 -9.31 12.82
N GLN A 204 -14.28 -10.05 11.72
CA GLN A 204 -14.86 -11.38 11.53
C GLN A 204 -13.72 -12.39 11.46
N ASN A 205 -13.62 -13.31 12.42
CA ASN A 205 -12.55 -14.31 12.51
C ASN A 205 -11.14 -13.71 12.36
N PRO A 206 -10.75 -12.74 13.23
CA PRO A 206 -9.49 -12.04 13.07
C PRO A 206 -8.29 -12.99 13.23
N THR A 207 -7.26 -12.75 12.43
CA THR A 207 -5.99 -13.47 12.51
C THR A 207 -4.86 -12.52 12.96
N PRO A 208 -3.80 -13.04 13.59
CA PRO A 208 -2.66 -12.20 13.93
C PRO A 208 -2.01 -11.66 12.65
N PRO A 209 -1.67 -10.35 12.60
CA PRO A 209 -0.88 -9.79 11.51
C PRO A 209 0.44 -10.55 11.32
N LYS A 210 0.96 -10.61 10.10
CA LYS A 210 2.21 -11.31 9.80
C LYS A 210 3.22 -10.37 9.18
N ILE A 211 4.47 -10.43 9.65
CA ILE A 211 5.56 -9.65 9.07
C ILE A 211 6.23 -10.42 7.93
N TYR A 212 6.61 -9.69 6.88
CA TYR A 212 7.48 -10.15 5.80
C TYR A 212 8.35 -8.98 5.33
N GLY A 213 9.40 -9.26 4.56
CA GLY A 213 10.36 -8.29 4.07
C GLY A 213 10.39 -8.25 2.55
N LEU A 214 10.44 -7.05 1.97
CA LEU A 214 10.66 -6.86 0.54
C LEU A 214 12.14 -6.53 0.28
N PRO A 215 12.87 -7.28 -0.57
CA PRO A 215 14.27 -7.01 -0.87
C PRO A 215 14.48 -5.68 -1.60
N LYS A 216 15.28 -4.78 -1.01
CA LYS A 216 15.76 -3.55 -1.66
C LYS A 216 16.98 -3.86 -2.52
N ILE A 217 16.75 -4.45 -3.68
CA ILE A 217 17.82 -4.92 -4.60
C ILE A 217 18.71 -3.79 -5.17
N HIS A 218 18.27 -2.54 -5.10
CA HIS A 218 19.04 -1.35 -5.50
C HIS A 218 20.00 -0.86 -4.40
N LYS A 219 20.04 -1.50 -3.22
CA LYS A 219 20.94 -1.17 -2.11
C LYS A 219 21.94 -2.31 -1.87
N PRO A 220 23.18 -2.00 -1.45
CA PRO A 220 24.18 -3.02 -1.17
C PRO A 220 23.69 -3.97 -0.08
N ASN A 221 24.01 -5.25 -0.20
CA ASN A 221 23.55 -6.31 0.68
C ASN A 221 22.03 -6.47 0.77
N TRP A 222 21.23 -5.88 -0.14
CA TRP A 222 19.77 -6.07 -0.24
C TRP A 222 19.05 -6.02 1.13
N PRO A 223 19.06 -4.88 1.85
CA PRO A 223 18.27 -4.75 3.08
C PRO A 223 16.78 -5.00 2.78
N LEU A 224 16.05 -5.49 3.78
CA LEU A 224 14.62 -5.77 3.65
C LEU A 224 13.80 -4.54 4.08
N ARG A 225 12.72 -4.22 3.36
CA ARG A 225 11.65 -3.34 3.87
C ARG A 225 10.65 -4.20 4.65
N PRO A 226 10.50 -4.02 5.97
CA PRO A 226 9.50 -4.78 6.72
C PRO A 226 8.10 -4.31 6.35
N ILE A 227 7.19 -5.24 6.14
CA ILE A 227 5.76 -5.02 5.95
C ILE A 227 5.00 -5.95 6.88
N VAL A 228 4.09 -5.39 7.67
CA VAL A 228 3.14 -6.13 8.48
C VAL A 228 1.84 -6.24 7.68
N SER A 229 1.53 -7.44 7.19
CA SER A 229 0.23 -7.73 6.60
C SER A 229 -0.84 -7.68 7.68
N GLN A 230 -1.65 -6.62 7.68
CA GLN A 230 -2.79 -6.46 8.57
C GLN A 230 -4.10 -6.97 7.96
N ILE A 231 -4.07 -7.66 6.82
CA ILE A 231 -5.28 -8.29 6.27
C ILE A 231 -5.84 -9.24 7.34
N ASP A 232 -7.15 -9.12 7.60
CA ASP A 232 -7.87 -9.86 8.64
C ASP A 232 -7.40 -9.61 10.09
N ALA A 233 -6.57 -8.60 10.32
CA ALA A 233 -6.21 -8.18 11.67
C ALA A 233 -7.41 -7.59 12.43
N PRO A 234 -7.47 -7.70 13.76
CA PRO A 234 -8.56 -7.14 14.56
C PRO A 234 -8.86 -5.66 14.28
N THR A 235 -7.83 -4.86 13.99
CA THR A 235 -7.92 -3.40 13.79
C THR A 235 -8.04 -3.00 12.32
N TYR A 236 -7.93 -3.92 11.35
CA TYR A 236 -7.79 -3.59 9.93
C TYR A 236 -8.90 -2.67 9.38
N ASN A 237 -10.15 -3.08 9.54
CA ASN A 237 -11.30 -2.32 9.05
C ASN A 237 -11.45 -0.98 9.78
N LEU A 238 -11.18 -0.96 11.09
CA LEU A 238 -11.19 0.27 11.88
C LEU A 238 -10.10 1.24 11.39
N SER A 239 -8.87 0.77 11.22
CA SER A 239 -7.75 1.57 10.70
C SER A 239 -8.05 2.15 9.31
N ARG A 240 -8.67 1.37 8.41
CA ARG A 240 -9.07 1.85 7.08
C ARG A 240 -10.17 2.92 7.15
N HIS A 241 -11.14 2.75 8.06
CA HIS A 241 -12.19 3.74 8.31
C HIS A 241 -11.61 5.04 8.89
N LEU A 242 -10.73 4.93 9.89
CA LEU A 242 -10.02 6.08 10.45
C LEU A 242 -9.17 6.80 9.41
N ALA A 243 -8.47 6.07 8.54
CA ALA A 243 -7.71 6.67 7.44
C ALA A 243 -8.63 7.50 6.53
N THR A 244 -9.84 7.01 6.24
CA THR A 244 -10.84 7.75 5.42
C THR A 244 -11.30 9.04 6.10
N ILE A 245 -11.47 9.01 7.42
CA ILE A 245 -11.85 10.18 8.23
C ILE A 245 -10.72 11.21 8.31
N LEU A 246 -9.48 10.74 8.44
CA LEU A 246 -8.32 11.60 8.65
C LEU A 246 -7.72 12.16 7.35
N GLN A 247 -7.91 11.48 6.22
CA GLN A 247 -7.37 11.88 4.92
C GLN A 247 -7.68 13.34 4.54
N PRO A 248 -8.90 13.89 4.75
CA PRO A 248 -9.22 15.28 4.44
C PRO A 248 -8.44 16.32 5.26
N PHE A 249 -7.73 15.92 6.31
CA PHE A 249 -6.90 16.81 7.13
C PHE A 249 -5.42 16.82 6.72
N THR A 250 -5.06 16.04 5.69
CA THR A 250 -3.69 15.99 5.13
C THR A 250 -3.63 16.63 3.75
N GLY A 251 -2.43 17.04 3.35
CA GLY A 251 -2.12 17.55 2.03
C GLY A 251 -2.68 18.93 1.72
N LYS A 252 -2.95 19.72 2.78
CA LYS A 252 -3.47 21.09 2.67
C LYS A 252 -2.39 22.16 2.76
N THR A 253 -1.14 21.77 3.00
CA THR A 253 -0.01 22.69 3.09
C THR A 253 0.52 23.02 1.69
N ASN A 254 1.14 24.20 1.55
CA ASN A 254 1.83 24.59 0.31
C ASN A 254 3.11 23.78 0.06
N THR A 255 3.52 22.96 1.03
CA THR A 255 4.67 22.04 0.94
C THR A 255 4.28 20.67 0.40
N PHE A 256 2.99 20.34 0.30
CA PHE A 256 2.56 19.00 -0.05
C PHE A 256 2.68 18.71 -1.56
N VAL A 257 3.31 17.59 -1.89
CA VAL A 257 3.34 17.02 -3.24
C VAL A 257 2.44 15.79 -3.29
N LYS A 258 1.58 15.75 -4.32
CA LYS A 258 0.62 14.66 -4.49
C LYS A 258 1.17 13.50 -5.30
N ASP A 259 1.92 13.83 -6.34
CA ASP A 259 2.52 12.90 -7.30
C ASP A 259 3.54 13.66 -8.18
N SER A 260 4.28 12.92 -9.01
CA SER A 260 5.28 13.45 -9.93
C SER A 260 4.72 14.52 -10.89
N ARG A 261 3.43 14.49 -11.24
CA ARG A 261 2.82 15.50 -12.12
C ARG A 261 2.54 16.79 -11.37
N HIS A 262 2.01 16.71 -10.15
CA HIS A 262 1.84 17.87 -9.29
C HIS A 262 3.20 18.56 -9.04
N PHE A 263 4.24 17.76 -8.77
CA PHE A 263 5.60 18.27 -8.60
C PHE A 263 6.11 19.03 -9.82
N VAL A 264 5.95 18.46 -11.01
CA VAL A 264 6.34 19.12 -12.27
C VAL A 264 5.64 20.47 -12.45
N ALA A 265 4.34 20.54 -12.15
CA ALA A 265 3.60 21.81 -12.23
C ALA A 265 4.15 22.87 -11.26
N LEU A 266 4.59 22.47 -10.06
CA LEU A 266 5.22 23.38 -9.09
C LEU A 266 6.56 23.93 -9.60
N LEU A 267 7.29 23.17 -10.42
CA LEU A 267 8.60 23.57 -10.96
C LEU A 267 8.52 24.61 -12.08
N GLU A 268 7.41 24.70 -12.82
CA GLU A 268 7.29 25.59 -13.99
C GLU A 268 7.52 27.07 -13.63
N ASP A 269 7.07 27.46 -12.44
CA ASP A 269 7.17 28.84 -11.93
C ASP A 269 8.48 29.13 -11.20
N VAL A 270 9.36 28.14 -11.04
CA VAL A 270 10.62 28.30 -10.29
C VAL A 270 11.63 29.09 -11.10
N ARG A 271 12.29 30.06 -10.43
CA ARG A 271 13.41 30.84 -10.95
C ARG A 271 14.58 30.77 -9.97
N LEU A 272 15.69 30.22 -10.45
CA LEU A 272 16.89 29.99 -9.65
C LEU A 272 17.78 31.23 -9.61
N GLN A 273 18.45 31.43 -8.48
CA GLN A 273 19.55 32.37 -8.29
C GLN A 273 20.90 31.65 -8.37
N ASP A 274 21.99 32.38 -8.57
CA ASP A 274 23.34 31.82 -8.65
C ASP A 274 23.77 31.11 -7.36
N THR A 275 23.23 31.57 -6.22
CA THR A 275 23.48 30.99 -4.90
C THR A 275 22.63 29.76 -4.61
N ASP A 276 21.64 29.44 -5.44
CA ASP A 276 20.73 28.34 -5.19
C ASP A 276 21.36 26.98 -5.55
N ILE A 277 21.02 25.98 -4.76
CA ILE A 277 21.30 24.58 -5.02
C ILE A 277 20.02 23.76 -4.82
N MET A 278 19.77 22.80 -5.72
CA MET A 278 18.70 21.82 -5.55
C MET A 278 19.18 20.68 -4.65
N ILE A 279 18.35 20.29 -3.69
CA ILE A 279 18.67 19.24 -2.73
C ILE A 279 17.45 18.33 -2.55
N SER A 280 17.71 17.03 -2.56
CA SER A 280 16.76 16.02 -2.12
C SER A 280 17.06 15.64 -0.68
N PHE A 281 16.04 15.57 0.17
CA PHE A 281 16.15 15.03 1.52
C PHE A 281 15.32 13.74 1.60
N ASP A 282 15.87 12.72 2.26
CA ASP A 282 15.19 11.45 2.58
C ASP A 282 15.08 11.32 4.11
N ILE A 283 13.86 11.09 4.59
CA ILE A 283 13.60 10.86 6.01
C ILE A 283 13.93 9.42 6.36
N THR A 284 14.89 9.25 7.26
CA THR A 284 15.37 7.93 7.66
C THR A 284 14.26 7.16 8.38
N SER A 285 13.81 6.07 7.76
CA SER A 285 12.87 5.10 8.35
C SER A 285 11.61 5.76 8.92
N LEU A 286 11.01 6.70 8.19
CA LEU A 286 9.88 7.53 8.62
C LEU A 286 8.86 6.78 9.50
N PHE A 287 8.27 5.69 8.99
CA PHE A 287 7.20 4.98 9.70
C PHE A 287 7.60 4.43 11.08
N THR A 288 8.81 3.91 11.26
CA THR A 288 9.26 3.40 12.57
C THR A 288 9.65 4.51 13.54
N ASN A 289 9.80 5.73 13.03
CA ASN A 289 10.27 6.90 13.77
C ASN A 289 9.20 7.96 14.07
N VAL A 290 7.97 7.79 13.54
CA VAL A 290 6.82 8.66 13.84
C VAL A 290 6.51 8.61 15.36
N PRO A 291 6.59 9.74 16.08
CA PRO A 291 6.23 9.81 17.50
C PRO A 291 4.72 9.62 17.70
N VAL A 292 4.33 8.44 18.13
CA VAL A 292 2.90 8.04 18.22
C VAL A 292 2.13 8.93 19.20
N ASP A 293 2.66 9.21 20.38
CA ASP A 293 1.96 9.97 21.43
C ASP A 293 1.73 11.45 21.03
N GLU A 294 2.73 12.07 20.40
CA GLU A 294 2.61 13.43 19.84
C GLU A 294 1.62 13.44 18.68
N THR A 295 1.67 12.44 17.81
CA THR A 295 0.75 12.30 16.67
C THR A 295 -0.70 12.18 17.16
N ILE A 296 -0.95 11.40 18.22
CA ILE A 296 -2.28 11.30 18.85
C ILE A 296 -2.71 12.65 19.40
N SER A 297 -1.80 13.42 20.01
CA SER A 297 -2.08 14.77 20.53
C SER A 297 -2.46 15.74 19.41
N ILE A 298 -1.73 15.71 18.29
CA ILE A 298 -2.01 16.52 17.09
C ILE A 298 -3.39 16.16 16.51
N ILE A 299 -3.65 14.87 16.29
CA ILE A 299 -4.94 14.38 15.78
C ILE A 299 -6.08 14.76 16.73
N THR A 300 -5.86 14.66 18.04
CA THR A 300 -6.85 15.07 19.03
C THR A 300 -7.21 16.54 18.89
N ASN A 301 -6.24 17.42 18.64
CA ASN A 301 -6.50 18.84 18.41
C ASN A 301 -7.25 19.07 17.09
N ILE A 302 -6.87 18.39 16.00
CA ILE A 302 -7.58 18.47 14.72
C ILE A 302 -9.04 18.05 14.86
N LEU A 303 -9.32 16.97 15.58
CA LEU A 303 -10.68 16.43 15.72
C LEU A 303 -11.55 17.21 16.71
N LYS A 304 -10.98 18.00 17.63
CA LYS A 304 -11.76 18.87 18.53
C LYS A 304 -12.59 19.90 17.77
N ASP A 305 -12.10 20.36 16.64
CA ASP A 305 -12.78 21.36 15.80
C ASP A 305 -13.79 20.73 14.81
N THR A 306 -14.18 19.47 15.04
CA THR A 306 -15.09 18.71 14.18
C THR A 306 -16.29 18.18 14.95
N ASP A 307 -17.39 17.90 14.26
CA ASP A 307 -18.59 17.27 14.85
C ASP A 307 -18.44 15.75 15.07
N LEU A 308 -17.21 15.22 14.98
CA LEU A 308 -16.99 13.78 15.11
C LEU A 308 -17.10 13.33 16.58
N PRO A 309 -17.70 12.16 16.83
CA PRO A 309 -17.72 11.55 18.16
C PRO A 309 -16.34 11.47 18.80
N THR A 310 -16.22 11.87 20.06
CA THR A 310 -14.96 11.79 20.83
C THR A 310 -14.39 10.37 20.91
N GLY A 311 -15.23 9.34 20.75
CA GLY A 311 -14.81 7.94 20.65
C GLY A 311 -13.80 7.66 19.53
N TYR A 312 -13.77 8.48 18.47
CA TYR A 312 -12.78 8.36 17.39
C TYR A 312 -11.34 8.56 17.89
N ILE A 313 -11.09 9.44 18.86
CA ILE A 313 -9.76 9.64 19.44
C ILE A 313 -9.29 8.35 20.14
N ALA A 314 -10.18 7.69 20.89
CA ALA A 314 -9.88 6.42 21.53
C ALA A 314 -9.63 5.29 20.51
N CYS A 315 -10.35 5.30 19.37
CA CYS A 315 -10.09 4.40 18.25
C CYS A 315 -8.72 4.64 17.61
N VAL A 316 -8.34 5.89 17.35
CA VAL A 316 -7.01 6.25 16.81
C VAL A 316 -5.91 5.78 17.75
N ASN A 317 -6.01 6.14 19.03
CA ASN A 317 -5.05 5.71 20.06
C ASN A 317 -4.90 4.18 20.07
N HIS A 318 -6.01 3.45 20.05
CA HIS A 318 -6.00 1.98 20.01
C HIS A 318 -5.32 1.44 18.75
N CYS A 319 -5.63 1.96 17.57
CA CYS A 319 -5.03 1.52 16.32
C CYS A 319 -3.52 1.80 16.22
N LEU A 320 -3.02 2.87 16.85
CA LEU A 320 -1.60 3.24 16.81
C LEU A 320 -0.77 2.57 17.91
N THR A 321 -1.35 2.26 19.08
CA THR A 321 -0.61 1.72 20.24
C THR A 321 -0.72 0.20 20.40
N THR A 322 -1.56 -0.48 19.61
CA THR A 322 -1.75 -1.94 19.68
C THR A 322 -1.15 -2.68 18.49
N GLY A 323 -0.06 -2.17 17.92
CA GLY A 323 0.69 -2.84 16.86
C GLY A 323 1.34 -4.13 17.36
N TYR A 324 1.04 -5.25 16.70
CA TYR A 324 1.70 -6.53 16.93
C TYR A 324 1.70 -7.37 15.66
N PHE A 325 2.57 -8.37 15.60
CA PHE A 325 2.64 -9.31 14.48
C PHE A 325 3.25 -10.65 14.90
N LEU A 326 3.05 -11.65 14.05
CA LEU A 326 3.58 -13.00 14.16
C LEU A 326 4.76 -13.18 13.20
N TRP A 327 5.86 -13.72 13.71
CA TRP A 327 7.00 -14.18 12.93
C TRP A 327 7.43 -15.56 13.41
N ARG A 328 7.38 -16.57 12.53
CA ARG A 328 7.83 -17.95 12.81
C ARG A 328 7.30 -18.56 14.13
N GLY A 329 6.04 -18.28 14.46
CA GLY A 329 5.38 -18.78 15.67
C GLY A 329 5.54 -17.87 16.90
N GLU A 330 6.41 -16.87 16.81
CA GLU A 330 6.68 -15.92 17.89
C GLU A 330 5.94 -14.60 17.69
N TYR A 331 5.40 -14.04 18.77
CA TYR A 331 4.65 -12.79 18.75
C TYR A 331 5.55 -11.62 19.13
N TYR A 332 5.40 -10.50 18.43
CA TYR A 332 6.14 -9.27 18.67
C TYR A 332 5.16 -8.10 18.77
N LEU A 333 5.38 -7.23 19.74
CA LEU A 333 4.76 -5.91 19.83
C LEU A 333 5.65 -4.91 19.11
N GLN A 334 5.04 -4.00 18.36
CA GLN A 334 5.71 -2.80 17.89
C GLN A 334 5.53 -1.71 18.94
N VAL A 335 6.62 -1.31 19.59
CA VAL A 335 6.61 -0.37 20.71
C VAL A 335 6.91 1.07 20.29
N ASN A 336 7.50 1.26 19.11
CA ASN A 336 7.78 2.58 18.55
C ASN A 336 7.36 2.67 17.08
N GLY A 337 7.00 3.89 16.66
CA GLY A 337 6.49 4.18 15.32
C GLY A 337 5.17 3.47 15.00
N VAL A 338 4.86 3.46 13.70
CA VAL A 338 3.68 2.82 13.14
C VAL A 338 4.07 1.69 12.20
N ALA A 339 3.28 0.63 12.17
CA ALA A 339 3.58 -0.54 11.34
C ALA A 339 3.44 -0.20 9.85
N MET A 340 4.52 -0.40 9.09
CA MET A 340 4.47 -0.39 7.63
C MET A 340 3.50 -1.49 7.17
N GLY A 341 2.47 -1.13 6.41
CA GLY A 341 1.37 -2.04 6.03
C GLY A 341 0.05 -1.80 6.78
N SER A 342 0.04 -0.95 7.81
CA SER A 342 -1.22 -0.48 8.38
C SER A 342 -1.93 0.51 7.45
N PRO A 343 -3.24 0.37 7.19
CA PRO A 343 -4.00 1.34 6.40
C PRO A 343 -3.97 2.77 6.96
N LEU A 344 -3.75 2.90 8.27
CA LEU A 344 -3.72 4.19 8.97
C LEU A 344 -2.34 4.86 8.90
N ALA A 345 -1.27 4.09 8.74
CA ALA A 345 0.12 4.57 8.84
C ALA A 345 0.45 5.73 7.87
N PRO A 346 0.10 5.68 6.57
CA PRO A 346 0.43 6.76 5.64
C PRO A 346 -0.21 8.10 6.03
N VAL A 347 -1.47 8.08 6.49
CA VAL A 347 -2.20 9.29 6.85
C VAL A 347 -1.61 9.92 8.10
N VAL A 348 -1.33 9.11 9.14
CA VAL A 348 -0.78 9.64 10.39
C VAL A 348 0.65 10.12 10.25
N ALA A 349 1.47 9.46 9.42
CA ALA A 349 2.81 9.93 9.09
C ALA A 349 2.76 11.30 8.41
N ASN A 350 1.84 11.49 7.44
CA ASN A 350 1.67 12.80 6.80
C ASN A 350 1.18 13.88 7.77
N ILE A 351 0.21 13.58 8.64
CA ILE A 351 -0.26 14.55 9.66
C ILE A 351 0.90 14.99 10.55
N TYR A 352 1.68 14.04 11.06
CA TYR A 352 2.82 14.36 11.91
C TYR A 352 3.87 15.18 11.15
N MET A 353 4.22 14.76 9.93
CA MET A 353 5.23 15.45 9.13
C MET A 353 4.80 16.87 8.74
N GLU A 354 3.54 17.11 8.39
CA GLU A 354 3.04 18.47 8.11
C GLU A 354 3.15 19.38 9.34
N TRP A 355 2.85 18.85 10.53
CA TRP A 355 3.03 19.58 11.78
C TRP A 355 4.51 19.84 12.07
N PHE A 356 5.36 18.82 11.93
CA PHE A 356 6.82 18.93 12.13
C PHE A 356 7.43 19.96 11.19
N GLU A 357 7.09 19.92 9.90
CA GLU A 357 7.56 20.87 8.88
C GLU A 357 7.18 22.31 9.22
N GLY A 358 5.95 22.53 9.71
CA GLY A 358 5.51 23.85 10.17
C GLY A 358 6.43 24.42 11.24
N GLN A 359 6.82 23.60 12.22
CA GLN A 359 7.73 23.99 13.30
C GLN A 359 9.17 24.17 12.80
N ALA A 360 9.65 23.22 12.00
CA ALA A 360 11.02 23.20 11.48
C ALA A 360 11.29 24.39 10.56
N LEU A 361 10.39 24.69 9.62
CA LEU A 361 10.54 25.81 8.69
C LEU A 361 10.30 27.17 9.37
N ALA A 362 9.42 27.24 10.37
CA ALA A 362 9.20 28.47 11.12
C ALA A 362 10.43 28.87 11.95
N SER A 363 11.09 27.89 12.57
CA SER A 363 12.26 28.08 13.44
C SER A 363 13.61 28.07 12.72
N ALA A 364 13.64 27.76 11.42
CA ALA A 364 14.88 27.66 10.65
C ALA A 364 15.65 29.00 10.63
N PRO A 365 16.98 29.00 10.95
CA PRO A 365 17.82 30.19 10.84
C PRO A 365 17.83 30.75 9.43
N VAL A 366 17.90 29.85 8.44
CA VAL A 366 17.78 30.15 7.02
C VAL A 366 16.71 29.27 6.42
N ARG A 367 15.70 29.90 5.81
CA ARG A 367 14.60 29.17 5.18
C ARG A 367 14.96 28.76 3.76
N PRO A 368 14.55 27.56 3.33
CA PRO A 368 14.64 27.18 1.93
C PRO A 368 13.74 28.11 1.10
N ARG A 369 14.14 28.40 -0.14
CA ARG A 369 13.30 29.17 -1.10
C ARG A 369 12.06 28.36 -1.49
N HIS A 370 12.25 27.05 -1.65
CA HIS A 370 11.19 26.10 -1.95
C HIS A 370 11.38 24.84 -1.10
N TRP A 371 10.28 24.27 -0.63
CA TRP A 371 10.26 23.03 0.16
C TRP A 371 9.00 22.24 -0.19
N TRP A 372 9.18 21.06 -0.75
CA TRP A 372 8.11 20.23 -1.28
C TRP A 372 8.31 18.77 -0.92
N ARG A 373 7.36 18.18 -0.18
CA ARG A 373 7.45 16.81 0.34
C ARG A 373 6.43 15.89 -0.30
N TYR A 374 6.91 14.73 -0.75
CA TYR A 374 6.13 13.57 -1.11
C TYR A 374 6.42 12.45 -0.11
N VAL A 375 5.53 12.24 0.86
CA VAL A 375 5.69 11.23 1.92
C VAL A 375 7.02 11.41 2.69
N ASP A 376 8.04 10.61 2.41
CA ASP A 376 9.38 10.59 2.99
C ASP A 376 10.45 11.34 2.18
N ASP A 377 10.19 11.58 0.89
CA ASP A 377 11.07 12.31 -0.03
C ASP A 377 10.74 13.81 0.00
N VAL A 378 11.74 14.68 0.15
CA VAL A 378 11.59 16.14 0.09
C VAL A 378 12.51 16.72 -0.96
N PHE A 379 11.97 17.55 -1.85
CA PHE A 379 12.76 18.43 -2.70
C PHE A 379 12.80 19.82 -2.10
N ALA A 380 13.98 20.42 -2.07
CA ALA A 380 14.14 21.81 -1.67
C ALA A 380 15.13 22.57 -2.55
N ILE A 381 14.95 23.89 -2.59
CA ILE A 381 15.93 24.83 -3.13
C ILE A 381 16.44 25.67 -1.97
N VAL A 382 17.74 25.59 -1.71
CA VAL A 382 18.41 26.24 -0.57
C VAL A 382 19.55 27.08 -1.09
N ASN A 383 19.95 28.10 -0.35
CA ASN A 383 21.22 28.77 -0.61
C ASN A 383 22.37 27.81 -0.27
N ARG A 384 23.31 27.64 -1.20
CA ARG A 384 24.46 26.72 -1.11
C ARG A 384 25.28 26.90 0.16
N GLU A 385 25.41 28.13 0.67
CA GLU A 385 26.21 28.42 1.85
C GLU A 385 25.56 27.94 3.16
N HIS A 386 24.24 27.73 3.17
CA HIS A 386 23.47 27.42 4.38
C HIS A 386 22.96 25.98 4.44
N VAL A 387 23.37 25.12 3.50
CA VAL A 387 22.90 23.72 3.44
C VAL A 387 23.20 22.97 4.72
N ALA A 388 24.47 22.98 5.16
CA ALA A 388 24.89 22.25 6.35
C ALA A 388 24.21 22.76 7.62
N GLU A 389 24.04 24.08 7.73
CA GLU A 389 23.33 24.72 8.85
C GLU A 389 21.85 24.30 8.87
N PHE A 390 21.19 24.32 7.71
CA PHE A 390 19.78 23.94 7.60
C PHE A 390 19.55 22.45 7.87
N VAL A 391 20.41 21.56 7.36
CA VAL A 391 20.38 20.12 7.68
C VAL A 391 20.58 19.88 9.18
N GLY A 392 21.57 20.57 9.78
CA GLY A 392 21.81 20.50 11.21
C GLY A 392 20.61 20.95 12.03
N HIS A 393 19.95 22.04 11.61
CA HIS A 393 18.71 22.52 12.20
C HIS A 393 17.61 21.46 12.13
N LEU A 394 17.28 20.95 10.93
CA LEU A 394 16.24 19.93 10.73
C LEU A 394 16.42 18.72 11.65
N ASN A 395 17.65 18.21 11.76
CA ASN A 395 17.98 17.05 12.59
C ASN A 395 18.01 17.36 14.10
N SER A 396 17.97 18.64 14.48
CA SER A 396 17.90 19.10 15.88
C SER A 396 16.47 19.36 16.36
N VAL A 397 15.50 19.57 15.46
CA VAL A 397 14.11 19.91 15.81
C VAL A 397 13.44 18.78 16.61
N HIS A 398 13.65 17.53 16.21
CA HIS A 398 13.10 16.38 16.92
C HIS A 398 14.04 15.16 16.85
N GLY A 399 14.34 14.56 18.01
CA GLY A 399 15.33 13.49 18.10
C GLY A 399 14.98 12.20 17.35
N SER A 400 13.71 11.97 17.03
CA SER A 400 13.28 10.78 16.26
C SER A 400 13.30 10.98 14.75
N ILE A 401 13.26 12.22 14.26
CA ILE A 401 13.19 12.50 12.81
C ILE A 401 14.57 12.93 12.35
N GLN A 402 15.12 12.18 11.40
CA GLN A 402 16.46 12.42 10.86
C GLN A 402 16.40 12.43 9.35
N PHE A 403 17.02 13.44 8.75
CA PHE A 403 17.13 13.66 7.32
C PHE A 403 18.53 13.32 6.85
N THR A 404 18.57 12.65 5.70
CA THR A 404 19.77 12.52 4.87
C THR A 404 19.60 13.36 3.61
N THR A 405 20.70 13.75 2.96
CA THR A 405 20.64 14.63 1.79
C THR A 405 21.38 14.07 0.58
N GLU A 406 20.86 14.42 -0.59
CA GLU A 406 21.51 14.28 -1.89
C GLU A 406 21.48 15.64 -2.60
N GLU A 407 22.65 16.21 -2.84
CA GLU A 407 22.80 17.48 -3.55
C GLU A 407 22.85 17.26 -5.07
N GLU A 408 22.43 18.28 -5.84
CA GLU A 408 22.55 18.26 -7.30
C GLU A 408 23.99 18.00 -7.77
N ARG A 409 24.14 17.21 -8.83
CA ARG A 409 25.44 16.95 -9.47
C ARG A 409 25.37 17.43 -10.91
N GLU A 410 26.30 18.30 -11.30
CA GLU A 410 26.34 18.87 -12.66
C GLU A 410 25.01 19.56 -13.05
N GLY A 411 24.32 20.15 -12.07
CA GLY A 411 23.00 20.78 -12.29
C GLY A 411 21.85 19.79 -12.46
N MET A 412 22.06 18.51 -12.11
CA MET A 412 21.05 17.46 -12.24
C MET A 412 20.69 16.89 -10.86
N LEU A 413 19.41 16.66 -10.62
CA LEU A 413 18.93 15.99 -9.41
C LEU A 413 17.73 15.08 -9.74
N PRO A 414 17.79 13.78 -9.44
CA PRO A 414 16.61 12.92 -9.52
C PRO A 414 15.69 13.17 -8.31
N PHE A 415 14.39 13.27 -8.55
CA PHE A 415 13.37 13.31 -7.51
C PHE A 415 12.09 12.64 -8.01
N LEU A 416 11.55 11.70 -7.24
CA LEU A 416 10.46 10.81 -7.68
C LEU A 416 10.82 10.14 -9.02
N ASP A 417 9.97 10.28 -10.04
CA ASP A 417 10.18 9.74 -11.40
C ASP A 417 10.73 10.79 -12.39
N VAL A 418 11.31 11.88 -11.87
CA VAL A 418 11.67 13.06 -12.66
C VAL A 418 13.16 13.39 -12.46
N LEU A 419 13.87 13.62 -13.56
CA LEU A 419 15.22 14.18 -13.54
C LEU A 419 15.11 15.68 -13.74
N ILE A 420 15.46 16.44 -12.71
CA ILE A 420 15.50 17.89 -12.75
C ILE A 420 16.84 18.35 -13.32
N LEU A 421 16.79 19.31 -14.26
CA LEU A 421 17.94 19.93 -14.92
C LEU A 421 17.94 21.44 -14.66
N LYS A 422 19.06 21.95 -14.18
CA LYS A 422 19.33 23.38 -13.99
C LYS A 422 19.88 23.98 -15.27
N ALA A 423 19.12 24.84 -15.92
CA ALA A 423 19.51 25.52 -17.17
C ALA A 423 19.35 27.04 -17.01
N GLU A 424 20.45 27.78 -17.04
CA GLU A 424 20.53 29.27 -17.06
C GLU A 424 19.31 29.96 -16.42
N PHE A 425 19.18 29.82 -15.09
CA PHE A 425 18.13 30.44 -14.24
C PHE A 425 16.73 29.82 -14.26
N LYS A 426 16.54 28.69 -14.95
CA LYS A 426 15.30 27.91 -14.97
C LYS A 426 15.53 26.45 -14.60
N VAL A 427 14.44 25.83 -14.18
CA VAL A 427 14.34 24.39 -13.97
C VAL A 427 13.66 23.76 -15.18
N ILE A 428 14.31 22.78 -15.80
CA ILE A 428 13.75 21.94 -16.87
C ILE A 428 13.70 20.51 -16.32
N PHE A 429 12.82 19.66 -16.85
CA PHE A 429 12.69 18.29 -16.39
C PHE A 429 12.63 17.30 -17.56
N SER A 430 13.05 16.07 -17.29
CA SER A 430 12.84 14.92 -18.15
C SER A 430 12.31 13.75 -17.33
N LEU A 431 11.50 12.88 -17.95
CA LEU A 431 10.99 11.67 -17.30
C LEU A 431 12.09 10.63 -17.24
N ILE A 432 12.34 10.09 -16.05
CA ILE A 432 13.24 8.95 -15.88
C ILE A 432 12.45 7.72 -16.33
N GLY A 433 12.85 7.10 -17.44
CA GLY A 433 12.26 5.84 -17.88
C GLY A 433 12.52 4.73 -16.85
N PRO A 434 11.67 3.68 -16.78
CA PRO A 434 11.94 2.56 -15.90
C PRO A 434 13.24 1.85 -16.33
N GLU A 435 14.23 1.82 -15.44
CA GLU A 435 15.43 0.95 -15.57
C GLU A 435 15.13 -0.52 -15.28
#